data_AF-A0A967LY57-F1
#
_entry.id   AF-A0A967LY57-F1
#
_cell.length_a   1.000
_cell.length_b   1.000
_cell.length_c   1.000
_cell.angle_alpha   90.00
_cell.angle_beta   90.00
_cell.angle_gamma   90.00
#
_symmetry.space_group_name_H-M   'P 1'
#
loop_
_entity.id
_entity.type
_entity.pdbx_description
1 polymer ?
#
loop_
_entity_poly.entity_id
_entity_poly.type
_entity_poly.pdbx_seq_one_letter_code
_entity_poly.pdbx_strand_id
1 'polypeptide(L)'
;MLPDGTTEVNVTIEAVFVHKKGGGWVECDLIEQPFTVNLLDWQSGNTTVLVPDCQLESGDYTKVRFLTSNANIVINSDTVHCVKVPSDSLKTDKNFYFQVENGGFVALTADFDPGQSIVDAGQPGGCSYLIKPVIHLLLTHKAATICGSIAEETFVGGSPQEAVVTVTWDENSDKIIDADEIYTQVKVVNINEPTTDFCIFWVDPDKDFNVVVEVDDSIEITEVLDEPVDSIDLSAGETFRLNRDNPI
;
A
#
# COMPACT_ATOMS: atom_id res chain seq x y z
N MET A 1 -7.29 4.23 -7.35
CA MET A 1 -6.82 3.28 -8.38
C MET A 1 -5.94 3.99 -9.40
N LEU A 2 -4.93 3.29 -9.92
CA LEU A 2 -4.09 3.80 -11.03
C LEU A 2 -4.89 3.93 -12.33
N PRO A 3 -4.47 4.79 -13.28
CA PRO A 3 -5.02 4.80 -14.62
C PRO A 3 -4.95 3.42 -15.28
N ASP A 4 -5.97 3.03 -16.03
CA ASP A 4 -5.99 1.76 -16.74
C ASP A 4 -4.82 1.65 -17.74
N GLY A 5 -4.24 0.46 -17.83
CA GLY A 5 -3.07 0.21 -18.67
C GLY A 5 -1.75 0.73 -18.09
N THR A 6 -1.72 1.21 -16.84
CA THR A 6 -0.45 1.55 -16.17
C THR A 6 0.42 0.30 -16.04
N THR A 7 1.63 0.35 -16.59
CA THR A 7 2.61 -0.74 -16.58
C THR A 7 3.80 -0.45 -15.68
N GLU A 8 4.07 0.81 -15.37
CA GLU A 8 5.13 1.19 -14.42
C GLU A 8 4.71 2.40 -13.59
N VAL A 9 5.13 2.42 -12.33
CA VAL A 9 5.07 3.58 -11.44
C VAL A 9 6.47 3.77 -10.87
N ASN A 10 7.27 4.59 -11.53
CA ASN A 10 8.67 4.81 -11.19
C ASN A 10 8.78 5.96 -10.18
N VAL A 11 9.50 5.72 -9.09
CA VAL A 11 9.75 6.70 -8.01
C VAL A 11 11.23 6.70 -7.65
N THR A 12 11.83 7.90 -7.54
CA THR A 12 13.23 8.07 -7.14
C THR A 12 13.33 8.56 -5.70
N ILE A 13 13.85 7.69 -4.83
CA ILE A 13 14.09 7.96 -3.41
C ILE A 13 15.55 8.41 -3.24
N GLU A 14 15.72 9.57 -2.60
CA GLU A 14 17.02 10.21 -2.38
C GLU A 14 17.61 9.85 -1.01
N ALA A 15 16.77 9.74 0.01
CA ALA A 15 17.20 9.48 1.38
C ALA A 15 16.03 9.00 2.25
N VAL A 16 16.37 8.27 3.31
CA VAL A 16 15.46 7.91 4.41
C VAL A 16 16.03 8.48 5.70
N PHE A 17 15.17 9.10 6.51
CA PHE A 17 15.54 9.59 7.84
C PHE A 17 14.64 8.99 8.90
N VAL A 18 15.20 8.71 10.07
CA VAL A 18 14.46 8.30 11.26
C VAL A 18 14.63 9.31 12.38
N HIS A 19 13.55 9.63 13.09
CA HIS A 19 13.55 10.65 14.14
C HIS A 19 13.55 10.02 15.54
N LYS A 20 14.60 10.30 16.32
CA LYS A 20 14.70 9.89 17.73
C LYS A 20 13.88 10.83 18.61
N LYS A 21 13.01 10.29 19.46
CA LYS A 21 12.21 11.05 20.43
C LYS A 21 13.12 11.84 21.37
N GLY A 22 12.90 13.15 21.49
CA GLY A 22 13.76 14.04 22.28
C GLY A 22 15.16 14.28 21.71
N GLY A 23 15.45 13.76 20.50
CA GLY A 23 16.70 13.93 19.77
C GLY A 23 16.47 14.61 18.42
N GLY A 24 17.16 14.14 17.39
CA GLY A 24 17.07 14.67 16.03
C GLY A 24 16.83 13.58 14.98
N TRP A 25 16.94 13.98 13.71
CA TRP A 25 16.90 13.09 12.56
C TRP A 25 18.24 12.40 12.37
N VAL A 26 18.21 11.10 12.13
CA VAL A 26 19.34 10.28 11.67
C VAL A 26 19.06 9.90 10.23
N GLU A 27 20.00 10.16 9.34
CA GLU A 27 19.94 9.71 7.95
C GLU A 27 20.38 8.26 7.85
N CYS A 28 19.67 7.47 7.07
CA CYS A 28 19.98 6.08 6.79
C CYS A 28 20.41 5.95 5.32
N ASP A 29 21.58 5.36 5.10
CA ASP A 29 22.10 5.14 3.75
C ASP A 29 21.20 4.16 2.98
N LEU A 30 20.89 4.51 1.74
CA LEU A 30 20.17 3.62 0.84
C LEU A 30 21.11 2.51 0.33
N ILE A 31 20.53 1.40 -0.13
CA ILE A 31 21.31 0.35 -0.82
C ILE A 31 22.01 0.89 -2.07
N GLU A 32 21.38 1.86 -2.73
CA GLU A 32 21.90 2.63 -3.86
C GLU A 32 21.32 4.05 -3.76
N GLN A 33 22.12 5.09 -4.01
CA GLN A 33 21.70 6.47 -3.83
C GLN A 33 21.95 7.31 -5.11
N PRO A 34 20.90 7.91 -5.71
CA PRO A 34 19.49 7.71 -5.39
C PRO A 34 18.98 6.33 -5.82
N PHE A 35 17.95 5.81 -5.15
CA PHE A 35 17.31 4.54 -5.51
C PHE A 35 16.07 4.82 -6.36
N THR A 36 16.06 4.38 -7.62
CA THR A 36 14.86 4.44 -8.47
C THR A 36 14.21 3.09 -8.54
N VAL A 37 12.91 3.05 -8.25
CA VAL A 37 12.14 1.81 -8.15
C VAL A 37 10.85 1.90 -8.96
N ASN A 38 10.50 0.84 -9.70
CA ASN A 38 9.15 0.63 -10.17
C ASN A 38 8.33 0.01 -9.04
N LEU A 39 7.36 0.74 -8.51
CA LEU A 39 6.54 0.28 -7.38
C LEU A 39 5.66 -0.93 -7.73
N LEU A 40 5.34 -1.13 -9.02
CA LEU A 40 4.53 -2.26 -9.45
C LEU A 40 5.29 -3.60 -9.38
N ASP A 41 6.62 -3.58 -9.35
CA ASP A 41 7.43 -4.80 -9.19
C ASP A 41 7.35 -5.39 -7.76
N TRP A 42 6.95 -4.56 -6.78
CA TRP A 42 6.96 -4.87 -5.34
C TRP A 42 5.56 -4.93 -4.75
N GLN A 43 4.60 -5.41 -5.54
CA GLN A 43 3.25 -5.71 -5.09
C GLN A 43 3.13 -7.19 -4.67
N SER A 44 1.99 -7.56 -4.11
CA SER A 44 1.66 -8.95 -3.79
C SER A 44 2.70 -9.64 -2.88
N GLY A 45 3.21 -8.91 -1.88
CA GLY A 45 4.16 -9.42 -0.89
C GLY A 45 5.61 -9.45 -1.34
N ASN A 46 5.93 -9.09 -2.59
CA ASN A 46 7.31 -8.91 -3.03
C ASN A 46 7.95 -7.70 -2.33
N THR A 47 9.21 -7.83 -1.92
CA THR A 47 9.95 -6.77 -1.24
C THR A 47 11.35 -6.59 -1.80
N THR A 48 11.88 -5.38 -1.66
CA THR A 48 13.30 -5.07 -1.86
C THR A 48 13.87 -4.37 -0.64
N VAL A 49 15.19 -4.48 -0.43
CA VAL A 49 15.89 -3.77 0.64
C VAL A 49 16.15 -2.34 0.19
N LEU A 50 15.49 -1.36 0.81
CA LEU A 50 15.73 0.06 0.56
C LEU A 50 16.93 0.59 1.37
N VAL A 51 16.98 0.24 2.65
CA VAL A 51 18.03 0.62 3.61
C VAL A 51 18.57 -0.69 4.20
N PRO A 52 19.85 -1.05 3.96
CA PRO A 52 20.41 -2.31 4.46
C PRO A 52 20.68 -2.23 5.97
N ASP A 53 21.66 -1.42 6.39
CA ASP A 53 22.04 -1.25 7.78
C ASP A 53 21.99 0.23 8.14
N CYS A 54 21.10 0.61 9.06
CA CYS A 54 21.09 1.95 9.65
C CYS A 54 21.43 1.86 11.13
N GLN A 55 22.60 2.38 11.51
CA GLN A 55 23.07 2.35 12.89
C GLN A 55 22.33 3.41 13.70
N LEU A 56 21.52 2.94 14.65
CA LEU A 56 20.72 3.77 15.54
C LEU A 56 21.16 3.60 16.98
N GLU A 57 21.22 4.69 17.72
CA GLU A 57 21.40 4.64 19.17
C GLU A 57 20.17 4.03 19.83
N SER A 58 20.35 3.38 20.98
CA SER A 58 19.22 2.91 21.78
C SER A 58 18.27 4.07 22.14
N GLY A 59 16.96 3.84 22.02
CA GLY A 59 15.93 4.81 22.34
C GLY A 59 14.63 4.62 21.57
N ASP A 60 13.71 5.56 21.79
CA ASP A 60 12.42 5.62 21.13
C ASP A 60 12.52 6.41 19.82
N TYR A 61 11.91 5.90 18.76
CA TYR A 61 11.78 6.55 17.46
C TYR A 61 10.31 6.72 17.12
N THR A 62 9.95 7.87 16.55
CA THR A 62 8.54 8.28 16.40
C THR A 62 8.15 8.66 14.99
N LYS A 63 9.12 8.84 14.09
CA LYS A 63 8.88 9.22 12.70
C LYS A 63 9.90 8.62 11.77
N VAL A 64 9.45 8.32 10.56
CA VAL A 64 10.31 8.04 9.41
C VAL A 64 9.95 9.02 8.30
N ARG A 65 10.97 9.52 7.60
CA ARG A 65 10.84 10.46 6.48
C ARG A 65 11.47 9.85 5.24
N PHE A 66 10.71 9.84 4.16
CA PHE A 66 11.21 9.53 2.82
C PHE A 66 11.41 10.85 2.08
N LEU A 67 12.53 10.96 1.36
CA LEU A 67 12.81 12.07 0.46
C LEU A 67 12.70 11.56 -0.98
N THR A 68 11.73 12.03 -1.75
CA THR A 68 11.57 11.66 -3.17
C THR A 68 11.85 12.86 -4.07
N SER A 69 12.60 12.67 -5.16
CA SER A 69 12.95 13.75 -6.09
C SER A 69 12.23 13.67 -7.43
N ASN A 70 11.87 12.47 -7.87
CA ASN A 70 11.29 12.23 -9.19
C ASN A 70 10.21 11.15 -9.14
N ALA A 71 9.22 11.26 -10.03
CA ALA A 71 8.26 10.22 -10.30
C ALA A 71 7.77 10.29 -11.76
N ASN A 72 7.46 9.14 -12.34
CA ASN A 72 6.75 9.04 -13.62
C ASN A 72 5.88 7.77 -13.63
N ILE A 73 4.88 7.76 -14.50
CA ILE A 73 4.13 6.52 -14.79
C ILE A 73 4.23 6.20 -16.27
N VAL A 74 4.24 4.92 -16.60
CA VAL A 74 4.18 4.42 -17.97
C VAL A 74 2.81 3.78 -18.17
N ILE A 75 2.08 4.23 -19.19
CA ILE A 75 0.77 3.70 -19.56
C ILE A 75 0.87 3.06 -20.95
N ASN A 76 0.23 1.91 -21.13
CA ASN A 76 0.21 1.11 -22.35
C ASN A 76 1.61 0.70 -22.85
N SER A 77 2.56 0.53 -21.94
CA SER A 77 3.95 0.09 -22.20
C SER A 77 4.84 1.03 -23.03
N ASP A 78 4.35 2.19 -23.48
CA ASP A 78 5.13 3.08 -24.34
C ASP A 78 4.98 4.58 -24.03
N THR A 79 3.93 4.95 -23.29
CA THR A 79 3.60 6.35 -23.06
C THR A 79 4.03 6.76 -21.65
N VAL A 80 5.16 7.46 -21.57
CA VAL A 80 5.66 8.03 -20.32
C VAL A 80 4.89 9.32 -20.00
N HIS A 81 4.19 9.32 -18.88
CA HIS A 81 3.56 10.52 -18.33
C HIS A 81 4.38 11.04 -17.16
N CYS A 82 4.71 12.33 -17.20
CA CYS A 82 5.37 12.93 -16.06
C CYS A 82 4.40 13.02 -14.88
N VAL A 83 4.93 12.73 -13.68
CA VAL A 83 4.22 12.90 -12.42
C VAL A 83 4.87 14.06 -11.69
N LYS A 84 4.08 15.08 -11.36
CA LYS A 84 4.57 16.22 -10.61
C LYS A 84 4.92 15.76 -9.20
N VAL A 85 6.19 15.84 -8.86
CA VAL A 85 6.66 15.84 -7.47
C VAL A 85 6.58 17.30 -6.99
N PRO A 86 5.82 17.62 -5.92
CA PRO A 86 5.83 18.96 -5.33
C PRO A 86 7.27 19.44 -5.07
N SER A 87 7.54 20.72 -5.33
CA SER A 87 8.89 21.28 -5.58
C SER A 87 9.89 21.16 -4.42
N ASP A 88 9.41 20.90 -3.21
CA ASP A 88 10.24 20.41 -2.12
C ASP A 88 10.10 18.90 -2.15
N SER A 89 11.06 18.21 -2.78
CA SER A 89 11.28 16.76 -2.72
C SER A 89 10.40 16.10 -1.66
N LEU A 90 9.40 15.34 -2.09
CA LEU A 90 8.27 14.88 -1.28
C LEU A 90 8.73 14.29 0.06
N LYS A 91 8.64 15.10 1.11
CA LYS A 91 8.97 14.72 2.49
C LYS A 91 7.71 14.18 3.11
N THR A 92 7.63 12.86 3.18
CA THR A 92 6.50 12.21 3.84
C THR A 92 6.94 11.76 5.22
N ASP A 93 6.53 12.52 6.24
CA ASP A 93 6.70 12.13 7.64
C ASP A 93 5.57 11.20 8.03
N LYS A 94 5.90 9.93 8.28
CA LYS A 94 4.94 8.97 8.83
C LYS A 94 5.18 8.86 10.33
N ASN A 95 4.12 9.09 11.12
CA ASN A 95 4.16 8.84 12.55
C ASN A 95 4.16 7.34 12.76
N PHE A 96 5.20 6.82 13.39
CA PHE A 96 5.38 5.40 13.62
C PHE A 96 6.29 5.22 14.82
N TYR A 97 5.86 4.43 15.79
CA TYR A 97 6.61 4.19 17.01
C TYR A 97 7.36 2.86 16.95
N PHE A 98 8.66 2.90 17.21
CA PHE A 98 9.44 1.71 17.50
C PHE A 98 10.55 2.04 18.50
N GLN A 99 11.01 1.02 19.20
CA GLN A 99 12.09 1.14 20.16
C GLN A 99 13.31 0.37 19.65
N VAL A 100 14.47 1.02 19.70
CA VAL A 100 15.76 0.35 19.49
C VAL A 100 16.34 0.01 20.85
N GLU A 101 16.40 -1.29 21.16
CA GLU A 101 17.08 -1.78 22.35
C GLU A 101 18.61 -1.78 22.16
N ASN A 102 19.36 -1.81 23.26
CA ASN A 102 20.82 -1.77 23.19
C ASN A 102 21.39 -3.03 22.50
N GLY A 103 21.98 -2.86 21.31
CA GLY A 103 22.47 -3.95 20.47
C GLY A 103 21.37 -4.76 19.75
N GLY A 104 20.13 -4.28 19.76
CA GLY A 104 19.01 -4.91 19.07
C GLY A 104 18.93 -4.53 17.58
N PHE A 105 18.20 -5.34 16.82
CA PHE A 105 17.87 -5.09 15.41
C PHE A 105 16.37 -4.87 15.28
N VAL A 106 15.97 -3.87 14.49
CA VAL A 106 14.57 -3.60 14.15
C VAL A 106 14.44 -3.64 12.63
N ALA A 107 13.55 -4.50 12.14
CA ALA A 107 13.19 -4.56 10.73
C ALA A 107 11.86 -3.81 10.51
N LEU A 108 11.88 -2.88 9.57
CA LEU A 108 10.72 -2.07 9.19
C LEU A 108 10.34 -2.36 7.74
N THR A 109 9.05 -2.51 7.48
CA THR A 109 8.51 -2.53 6.13
C THR A 109 7.86 -1.18 5.84
N ALA A 110 8.19 -0.61 4.69
CA ALA A 110 7.51 0.54 4.13
C ALA A 110 6.74 0.11 2.89
N ASP A 111 5.44 -0.08 3.05
CA ASP A 111 4.54 -0.48 1.97
C ASP A 111 3.97 0.78 1.30
N PHE A 112 4.27 0.95 0.02
CA PHE A 112 3.88 2.14 -0.74
C PHE A 112 2.70 1.75 -1.63
N ASP A 113 1.55 2.40 -1.44
CA ASP A 113 0.35 2.15 -2.25
C ASP A 113 0.34 3.07 -3.49
N PRO A 114 0.74 2.61 -4.68
CA PRO A 114 0.75 3.45 -5.88
C PRO A 114 -0.67 3.85 -6.31
N GLY A 115 -1.67 3.00 -6.08
CA GLY A 115 -3.06 3.19 -6.50
C GLY A 115 -3.78 4.32 -5.77
N GLN A 116 -3.34 4.63 -4.55
CA GLN A 116 -3.79 5.81 -3.80
C GLN A 116 -2.80 6.98 -3.88
N SER A 117 -1.55 6.71 -4.23
CA SER A 117 -0.53 7.76 -4.26
C SER A 117 -0.54 8.62 -5.52
N ILE A 118 -1.02 8.10 -6.65
CA ILE A 118 -1.07 8.83 -7.92
C ILE A 118 -2.45 9.49 -8.10
N VAL A 119 -2.45 10.81 -8.27
CA VAL A 119 -3.66 11.60 -8.48
C VAL A 119 -3.64 12.19 -9.88
N ASP A 120 -4.70 11.98 -10.66
CA ASP A 120 -4.92 12.71 -11.90
C ASP A 120 -5.25 14.17 -11.56
N ALA A 121 -4.36 15.08 -11.94
CA ALA A 121 -4.48 16.51 -11.70
C ALA A 121 -5.10 17.24 -12.90
N GLY A 122 -5.33 16.56 -14.03
CA GLY A 122 -6.01 17.06 -15.22
C GLY A 122 -5.42 18.35 -15.82
N GLN A 123 -4.15 18.67 -15.53
CA GLN A 123 -3.59 20.00 -15.84
C GLN A 123 -3.24 20.14 -17.32
N PRO A 124 -3.90 21.06 -18.08
CA PRO A 124 -3.50 21.35 -19.45
C PRO A 124 -2.14 22.06 -19.48
N GLY A 125 -1.18 21.52 -20.23
CA GLY A 125 0.14 22.15 -20.42
C GLY A 125 1.17 21.92 -19.31
N GLY A 126 0.91 21.00 -18.38
CA GLY A 126 1.82 20.55 -17.32
C GLY A 126 1.83 19.03 -17.17
N CYS A 127 2.34 18.52 -16.04
CA CYS A 127 2.21 17.09 -15.73
C CYS A 127 0.75 16.76 -15.39
N SER A 128 0.20 15.77 -16.09
CA SER A 128 -1.18 15.30 -15.90
C SER A 128 -1.39 14.67 -14.53
N TYR A 129 -0.33 14.14 -13.91
CA TYR A 129 -0.39 13.45 -12.63
C TYR A 129 0.36 14.19 -11.53
N LEU A 130 -0.06 13.97 -10.29
CA LEU A 130 0.59 14.42 -9.06
C LEU A 130 0.81 13.20 -8.16
N ILE A 131 1.92 13.17 -7.42
CA ILE A 131 2.14 12.15 -6.38
C ILE A 131 1.86 12.70 -4.98
N LYS A 132 1.12 11.94 -4.18
CA LYS A 132 0.83 12.14 -2.75
C LYS A 132 0.99 10.79 -2.02
N PRO A 133 2.18 10.46 -1.47
CA PRO A 133 2.48 9.11 -1.04
C PRO A 133 1.59 8.66 0.11
N VAL A 134 0.91 7.56 -0.15
CA VAL A 134 0.32 6.69 0.85
C VAL A 134 1.33 5.60 1.13
N ILE A 135 1.88 5.61 2.34
CA ILE A 135 2.90 4.67 2.80
C ILE A 135 2.44 4.15 4.15
N HIS A 136 2.34 2.83 4.28
CA HIS A 136 2.10 2.13 5.54
C HIS A 136 3.45 1.69 6.10
N LEU A 137 3.72 2.04 7.36
CA LEU A 137 4.95 1.66 8.06
C LEU A 137 4.63 0.66 9.14
N LEU A 138 5.31 -0.49 9.09
CA LEU A 138 5.08 -1.58 10.02
C LEU A 138 6.40 -2.15 10.53
N LEU A 139 6.37 -2.70 11.75
CA LEU A 139 7.39 -3.66 12.16
C LEU A 139 7.21 -4.89 11.28
N THR A 140 8.25 -5.31 10.55
CA THR A 140 8.14 -6.39 9.55
C THR A 140 7.59 -7.68 10.15
N HIS A 141 7.96 -8.01 11.39
CA HIS A 141 7.47 -9.21 12.09
C HIS A 141 6.02 -9.10 12.58
N LYS A 142 5.44 -7.89 12.62
CA LYS A 142 4.04 -7.67 12.99
C LYS A 142 3.10 -7.69 11.79
N ALA A 143 3.58 -7.30 10.62
CA ALA A 143 2.75 -7.16 9.43
C ALA A 143 1.91 -8.41 9.15
N ALA A 144 0.60 -8.27 9.21
CA ALA A 144 -0.36 -9.33 8.92
C ALA A 144 -0.74 -9.31 7.42
N THR A 145 -1.46 -10.35 7.00
CA THR A 145 -1.99 -10.46 5.63
C THR A 145 -3.49 -10.78 5.68
N ILE A 146 -4.28 -10.19 4.80
CA ILE A 146 -5.69 -10.57 4.60
C ILE A 146 -5.81 -11.24 3.23
N CYS A 147 -6.34 -12.46 3.15
CA CYS A 147 -6.49 -13.17 1.88
C CYS A 147 -7.93 -13.64 1.66
N GLY A 148 -8.32 -13.71 0.39
CA GLY A 148 -9.60 -14.24 -0.06
C GLY A 148 -9.48 -14.85 -1.45
N SER A 149 -10.58 -15.40 -1.95
CA SER A 149 -10.70 -15.89 -3.32
C SER A 149 -12.09 -15.56 -3.85
N ILE A 150 -12.20 -15.29 -5.15
CA ILE A 150 -13.47 -14.95 -5.82
C ILE A 150 -13.75 -16.02 -6.86
N ALA A 151 -14.95 -16.61 -6.82
CA ALA A 151 -15.34 -17.63 -7.80
C ALA A 151 -15.59 -17.00 -9.19
N GLU A 152 -15.33 -17.74 -10.27
CA GLU A 152 -15.55 -17.27 -11.65
C GLU A 152 -16.99 -16.77 -11.86
N GLU A 153 -17.97 -17.51 -11.32
CA GLU A 153 -19.39 -17.18 -11.44
C GLU A 153 -19.79 -15.86 -10.76
N THR A 154 -18.99 -15.37 -9.82
CA THR A 154 -19.21 -14.11 -9.11
C THR A 154 -18.88 -12.92 -10.02
N PHE A 155 -18.01 -13.10 -11.01
CA PHE A 155 -17.71 -12.11 -12.05
C PHE A 155 -18.79 -12.13 -13.15
N VAL A 156 -19.98 -11.63 -12.83
CA VAL A 156 -21.10 -11.56 -13.79
C VAL A 156 -20.77 -10.55 -14.89
N GLY A 157 -21.01 -10.91 -16.17
CA GLY A 157 -21.21 -9.96 -17.28
C GLY A 157 -20.02 -9.11 -17.80
N GLY A 158 -18.95 -8.90 -17.02
CA GLY A 158 -17.82 -8.04 -17.37
C GLY A 158 -16.75 -8.73 -18.22
N SER A 159 -16.21 -8.03 -19.22
CA SER A 159 -15.00 -8.45 -19.94
C SER A 159 -14.07 -7.23 -20.11
N PRO A 160 -12.93 -7.16 -19.40
CA PRO A 160 -12.43 -8.16 -18.45
C PRO A 160 -13.32 -8.33 -17.21
N GLN A 161 -13.24 -9.51 -16.60
CA GLN A 161 -13.89 -9.81 -15.33
C GLN A 161 -13.06 -9.19 -14.20
N GLU A 162 -13.53 -8.06 -13.65
CA GLU A 162 -12.81 -7.29 -12.63
C GLU A 162 -13.61 -7.20 -11.33
N ALA A 163 -12.89 -7.28 -10.21
CA ALA A 163 -13.38 -6.95 -8.90
C ALA A 163 -12.45 -5.93 -8.24
N VAL A 164 -13.01 -5.09 -7.38
CA VAL A 164 -12.26 -4.17 -6.54
C VAL A 164 -12.41 -4.62 -5.09
N VAL A 165 -11.28 -4.90 -4.46
CA VAL A 165 -11.20 -5.17 -3.03
C VAL A 165 -10.82 -3.86 -2.35
N THR A 166 -11.71 -3.32 -1.53
CA THR A 166 -11.47 -2.13 -0.71
C THR A 166 -11.30 -2.53 0.74
N VAL A 167 -10.17 -2.15 1.34
CA VAL A 167 -9.92 -2.28 2.77
C VAL A 167 -10.05 -0.90 3.39
N THR A 168 -10.99 -0.73 4.31
CA THR A 168 -11.21 0.50 5.05
C THR A 168 -10.75 0.31 6.49
N TRP A 169 -10.00 1.28 7.03
CA TRP A 169 -9.62 1.29 8.43
C TRP A 169 -10.77 1.84 9.28
N ASP A 170 -11.38 0.97 10.08
CA ASP A 170 -12.41 1.33 11.05
C ASP A 170 -11.72 1.92 12.29
N GLU A 171 -11.53 3.25 12.30
CA GLU A 171 -10.78 3.95 13.37
C GLU A 171 -11.54 3.95 14.71
N ASN A 172 -12.88 3.94 14.66
CA ASN A 172 -13.74 4.06 15.82
C ASN A 172 -14.29 2.71 16.32
N SER A 173 -14.02 1.61 15.59
CA SER A 173 -14.48 0.25 15.84
C SER A 173 -16.01 0.13 15.92
N ASP A 174 -16.75 0.99 15.22
CA ASP A 174 -18.22 1.03 15.26
C ASP A 174 -18.89 0.26 14.11
N LYS A 175 -18.09 -0.25 13.16
CA LYS A 175 -18.54 -1.00 11.98
C LYS A 175 -19.38 -0.17 11.01
N ILE A 176 -19.21 1.16 11.01
CA ILE A 176 -19.89 2.11 10.11
C ILE A 176 -18.84 2.78 9.20
N ILE A 177 -18.80 2.33 7.95
CA ILE A 177 -17.73 2.63 6.99
C ILE A 177 -17.84 4.04 6.38
N ASP A 178 -18.98 4.73 6.51
CA ASP A 178 -19.31 5.92 5.72
C ASP A 178 -18.44 7.16 6.00
N ALA A 179 -17.72 7.17 7.12
CA ALA A 179 -16.78 8.23 7.50
C ALA A 179 -15.31 7.76 7.60
N ASP A 180 -15.04 6.48 7.37
CA ASP A 180 -13.73 5.89 7.60
C ASP A 180 -12.76 6.08 6.42
N GLU A 181 -11.45 5.98 6.72
CA GLU A 181 -10.39 6.14 5.73
C GLU A 181 -10.10 4.83 5.00
N ILE A 182 -10.04 4.87 3.68
CA ILE A 182 -9.55 3.75 2.87
C ILE A 182 -8.09 3.47 3.24
N TYR A 183 -7.82 2.26 3.73
CA TYR A 183 -6.48 1.78 3.99
C TYR A 183 -5.77 1.43 2.68
N THR A 184 -6.38 0.58 1.84
CA THR A 184 -5.88 0.23 0.51
C THR A 184 -6.98 -0.28 -0.43
N GLN A 185 -6.69 -0.29 -1.73
CA GLN A 185 -7.55 -0.85 -2.77
C GLN A 185 -6.75 -1.69 -3.76
N VAL A 186 -7.27 -2.87 -4.09
CA VAL A 186 -6.65 -3.78 -5.06
C VAL A 186 -7.65 -4.18 -6.13
N LYS A 187 -7.22 -4.14 -7.40
CA LYS A 187 -7.98 -4.68 -8.53
C LYS A 187 -7.63 -6.16 -8.69
N VAL A 188 -8.65 -7.00 -8.72
CA VAL A 188 -8.54 -8.44 -8.97
C VAL A 188 -9.13 -8.70 -10.36
N VAL A 189 -8.35 -9.35 -11.22
CA VAL A 189 -8.78 -9.66 -12.59
C VAL A 189 -8.82 -11.18 -12.74
N ASN A 190 -9.98 -11.72 -13.12
CA ASN A 190 -10.11 -13.13 -13.46
C ASN A 190 -9.80 -13.32 -14.96
N ILE A 191 -8.90 -14.27 -15.27
CA ILE A 191 -8.51 -14.61 -16.64
C ILE A 191 -8.87 -16.09 -16.91
N ASN A 192 -10.17 -16.41 -16.87
CA ASN A 192 -10.72 -17.76 -17.07
C ASN A 192 -10.21 -18.80 -16.05
N GLU A 193 -10.07 -18.37 -14.80
CA GLU A 193 -9.75 -19.26 -13.67
C GLU A 193 -11.03 -19.54 -12.87
N PRO A 194 -11.25 -20.78 -12.39
CA PRO A 194 -12.45 -21.13 -11.62
C PRO A 194 -12.56 -20.34 -10.31
N THR A 195 -11.42 -19.96 -9.75
CA THR A 195 -11.29 -19.10 -8.58
C THR A 195 -10.07 -18.22 -8.77
N THR A 196 -10.18 -16.93 -8.45
CA THR A 196 -9.06 -15.99 -8.44
C THR A 196 -8.71 -15.61 -7.02
N ASP A 197 -7.51 -15.97 -6.57
CA ASP A 197 -6.99 -15.62 -5.25
C ASP A 197 -6.48 -14.18 -5.21
N PHE A 198 -6.64 -13.53 -4.06
CA PHE A 198 -6.02 -12.24 -3.77
C PHE A 198 -5.57 -12.16 -2.31
N CYS A 199 -4.56 -11.34 -2.06
CA CYS A 199 -4.11 -11.02 -0.71
C CYS A 199 -3.74 -9.54 -0.61
N ILE A 200 -4.08 -8.96 0.53
CA ILE A 200 -3.63 -7.65 0.99
C ILE A 200 -2.48 -7.88 1.97
N PHE A 201 -1.29 -7.47 1.58
CA PHE A 201 -0.07 -7.64 2.36
C PHE A 201 0.19 -6.42 3.24
N TRP A 202 1.07 -6.58 4.23
CA TRP A 202 1.57 -5.46 5.04
C TRP A 202 0.47 -4.72 5.81
N VAL A 203 -0.50 -5.48 6.35
CA VAL A 203 -1.62 -4.93 7.13
C VAL A 203 -1.19 -4.75 8.59
N ASP A 204 -1.62 -3.66 9.21
CA ASP A 204 -1.37 -3.38 10.63
C ASP A 204 -2.30 -4.23 11.51
N PRO A 205 -1.80 -5.27 12.22
CA PRO A 205 -2.64 -6.16 13.02
C PRO A 205 -3.31 -5.46 14.21
N ASP A 206 -2.80 -4.28 14.61
CA ASP A 206 -3.31 -3.54 15.76
C ASP A 206 -4.53 -2.66 15.38
N LYS A 207 -5.07 -2.78 14.16
CA LYS A 207 -6.21 -2.02 13.63
C LYS A 207 -7.38 -2.91 13.25
N ASP A 208 -8.59 -2.38 13.42
CA ASP A 208 -9.82 -2.98 12.91
C ASP A 208 -10.04 -2.54 11.47
N PHE A 209 -10.50 -3.44 10.61
CA PHE A 209 -10.78 -3.12 9.21
C PHE A 209 -12.16 -3.60 8.80
N ASN A 210 -12.66 -3.03 7.71
CA ASN A 210 -13.74 -3.62 6.95
C ASN A 210 -13.26 -3.91 5.52
N VAL A 211 -13.55 -5.11 5.02
CA VAL A 211 -13.17 -5.52 3.67
C VAL A 211 -14.43 -5.68 2.82
N VAL A 212 -14.52 -4.84 1.79
CA VAL A 212 -15.60 -4.88 0.80
C VAL A 212 -15.04 -5.40 -0.51
N VAL A 213 -15.76 -6.33 -1.14
CA VAL A 213 -15.47 -6.79 -2.51
C VAL A 213 -16.63 -6.41 -3.40
N GLU A 214 -16.34 -5.62 -4.42
CA GLU A 214 -17.29 -5.16 -5.41
C GLU A 214 -16.91 -5.71 -6.79
N VAL A 215 -17.89 -6.17 -7.56
CA VAL A 215 -17.73 -6.63 -8.95
C VAL A 215 -18.48 -5.67 -9.87
N ASP A 216 -17.83 -5.28 -10.98
CA ASP A 216 -18.46 -4.46 -12.03
C ASP A 216 -18.87 -5.35 -13.21
N ASP A 217 -20.17 -5.48 -13.46
CA ASP A 217 -20.72 -6.25 -14.58
C ASP A 217 -20.96 -5.42 -15.85
N SER A 218 -20.39 -4.20 -15.90
CA SER A 218 -20.60 -3.16 -16.91
C SER A 218 -21.98 -2.47 -16.89
N ILE A 219 -22.91 -2.91 -16.03
CA ILE A 219 -24.24 -2.33 -15.86
C ILE A 219 -24.37 -1.71 -14.46
N GLU A 220 -23.96 -2.44 -13.45
CA GLU A 220 -23.95 -2.03 -12.05
C GLU A 220 -22.73 -2.58 -11.30
N ILE A 221 -22.36 -1.87 -10.24
CA ILE A 221 -21.39 -2.34 -9.26
C ILE A 221 -22.18 -3.12 -8.22
N THR A 222 -21.82 -4.38 -8.01
CA THR A 222 -22.44 -5.27 -7.01
C THR A 222 -21.46 -5.57 -5.90
N GLU A 223 -21.85 -5.27 -4.66
CA GLU A 223 -21.15 -5.75 -3.47
C GLU A 223 -21.41 -7.26 -3.30
N VAL A 224 -20.34 -8.04 -3.29
CA VAL A 224 -20.38 -9.51 -3.15
C VAL A 224 -19.79 -9.99 -1.81
N LEU A 225 -19.04 -9.12 -1.12
CA LEU A 225 -18.60 -9.32 0.25
C LEU A 225 -18.58 -7.97 0.99
N ASP A 226 -19.03 -8.01 2.24
CA ASP A 226 -18.81 -6.99 3.25
C ASP A 226 -18.48 -7.71 4.58
N GLU A 227 -17.20 -7.73 4.94
CA GLU A 227 -16.70 -8.49 6.09
C GLU A 227 -15.82 -7.64 7.02
N PRO A 228 -16.20 -7.51 8.31
CA PRO A 228 -15.34 -6.90 9.30
C PRO A 228 -14.18 -7.84 9.66
N VAL A 229 -12.98 -7.26 9.77
CA VAL A 229 -11.76 -7.91 10.21
C VAL A 229 -11.31 -7.22 11.49
N ASP A 230 -11.77 -7.75 12.63
CA ASP A 230 -11.44 -7.20 13.94
C ASP A 230 -9.96 -7.51 14.28
N SER A 231 -9.23 -6.55 14.85
CA SER A 231 -7.81 -6.66 15.25
C SER A 231 -7.54 -7.84 16.20
N ILE A 232 -8.55 -8.26 16.97
CA ILE A 232 -8.46 -9.43 17.84
C ILE A 232 -8.29 -10.75 17.07
N ASP A 233 -8.79 -10.79 15.84
CA ASP A 233 -8.70 -11.93 14.94
C ASP A 233 -7.54 -11.78 13.93
N LEU A 234 -6.94 -10.60 13.81
CA LEU A 234 -5.80 -10.30 12.95
C LEU A 234 -4.48 -10.33 13.74
N SER A 235 -3.97 -11.54 13.99
CA SER A 235 -2.72 -11.71 14.75
C SER A 235 -1.47 -11.23 13.99
N ALA A 236 -0.50 -10.71 14.73
CA ALA A 236 0.78 -10.25 14.20
C ALA A 236 1.51 -11.34 13.39
N GLY A 237 1.84 -11.04 12.14
CA GLY A 237 2.53 -11.96 11.22
C GLY A 237 1.67 -13.08 10.64
N GLU A 238 0.38 -13.13 10.98
CA GLU A 238 -0.55 -14.18 10.54
C GLU A 238 -1.39 -13.76 9.33
N THR A 239 -2.05 -14.73 8.71
CA THR A 239 -3.01 -14.50 7.62
C THR A 239 -4.45 -14.63 8.12
N PHE A 240 -5.25 -13.57 7.96
CA PHE A 240 -6.70 -13.64 8.08
C PHE A 240 -7.33 -14.14 6.76
N ARG A 241 -8.32 -15.03 6.86
CA ARG A 241 -9.02 -15.62 5.72
C ARG A 241 -10.45 -15.10 5.63
N LEU A 242 -10.71 -14.33 4.59
CA LEU A 242 -12.05 -13.82 4.26
C LEU A 242 -13.00 -14.97 3.94
N ASN A 243 -14.29 -14.73 4.13
CA ASN A 243 -15.41 -15.63 3.85
C ASN A 243 -15.21 -17.04 4.42
N ARG A 244 -14.54 -17.13 5.58
CA ARG A 244 -14.16 -18.39 6.24
C ARG A 244 -13.41 -19.34 5.32
N ASP A 245 -12.50 -18.79 4.50
CA ASP A 245 -11.67 -19.52 3.53
C ASP A 245 -12.48 -20.21 2.41
N ASN A 246 -13.73 -19.77 2.17
CA ASN A 246 -14.51 -20.17 1.00
C ASN A 246 -14.41 -19.11 -0.10
N PRO A 247 -14.48 -19.50 -1.39
CA PRO A 247 -14.65 -18.54 -2.47
C PRO A 247 -15.89 -17.66 -2.27
N ILE A 248 -15.72 -16.36 -2.52
CA ILE A 248 -16.77 -15.33 -2.53
C ILE A 248 -17.63 -15.51 -3.79
#